data_AF-A0A3S1DYF0-F1
#
_entry.id   AF-A0A3S1DYF0-F1
#
_cell.length_a   1.000
_cell.length_b   1.000
_cell.length_c   1.000
_cell.angle_alpha   90.00
_cell.angle_beta   90.00
_cell.angle_gamma   90.00
#
_symmetry.space_group_name_H-M   'P 1'
#
loop_
_entity.id
_entity.type
_entity.pdbx_description
1 polymer ?
#
loop_
_entity_poly.entity_id
_entity_poly.type
_entity_poly.pdbx_seq_one_letter_code
_entity_poly.pdbx_strand_id
1 'polypeptide(L)'
;MVPRAKRLHGGRAGSRMFNRVTMNRSSPAIVSRRTFIARMGGLVATCALPRAAFGQTGKRIQPIDATFLFIADIHACRMASGLSPNCRQEGKTDAALLRNVAALNAIADKRWPAEINGVSTGLHSAGTRIGTPLGLVTGGDITDDGGGQVTEPSEGTQLLQFSQRYQEGVGPDRVHIPVYVG
;
A
#
# COMPACT_ATOMS: atom_id res chain seq x y z
N MET A 1 -37.06 -43.04 10.09
CA MET A 1 -37.42 -42.96 11.53
C MET A 1 -37.48 -41.48 11.90
N VAL A 2 -38.69 -40.96 12.13
CA VAL A 2 -39.00 -39.62 12.72
C VAL A 2 -39.64 -39.97 14.07
N PRO A 3 -39.37 -39.30 15.22
CA PRO A 3 -40.16 -38.11 15.58
C PRO A 3 -39.60 -37.07 16.58
N ARG A 4 -40.13 -35.84 16.40
CA ARG A 4 -40.71 -34.86 17.36
C ARG A 4 -39.97 -34.42 18.66
N ALA A 5 -39.65 -33.11 18.66
CA ALA A 5 -40.30 -31.99 19.41
C ALA A 5 -40.41 -31.95 20.95
N LYS A 6 -40.09 -30.77 21.53
CA LYS A 6 -40.82 -29.99 22.58
C LYS A 6 -40.15 -28.60 22.75
N ARG A 7 -40.84 -27.47 22.50
CA ARG A 7 -41.61 -26.55 23.40
C ARG A 7 -40.75 -25.75 24.40
N LEU A 8 -41.03 -24.52 24.85
CA LEU A 8 -41.91 -23.36 24.53
C LEU A 8 -41.61 -22.27 25.61
N HIS A 9 -41.90 -20.99 25.29
CA HIS A 9 -42.25 -19.86 26.20
C HIS A 9 -41.16 -19.29 27.12
N GLY A 10 -41.10 -17.99 27.43
CA GLY A 10 -41.94 -16.82 27.13
C GLY A 10 -41.69 -15.72 28.19
N GLY A 11 -42.08 -14.48 27.90
CA GLY A 11 -42.59 -13.55 28.92
C GLY A 11 -41.72 -12.38 29.41
N ARG A 12 -42.11 -11.17 28.94
CA ARG A 12 -42.49 -9.94 29.69
C ARG A 12 -41.49 -9.32 30.70
N ALA A 13 -41.06 -8.08 30.52
CA ALA A 13 -41.78 -6.80 30.67
C ALA A 13 -42.19 -6.45 32.12
N GLY A 14 -41.70 -5.30 32.61
CA GLY A 14 -42.11 -4.59 33.84
C GLY A 14 -41.08 -3.50 34.18
N SER A 15 -41.17 -2.29 33.63
CA SER A 15 -42.00 -1.13 34.03
C SER A 15 -41.80 -0.63 35.46
N ARG A 16 -41.09 0.51 35.54
CA ARG A 16 -41.30 1.74 36.35
C ARG A 16 -41.85 1.59 37.77
N MET A 17 -41.20 2.27 38.71
CA MET A 17 -41.91 3.21 39.58
C MET A 17 -41.01 4.38 40.02
N PHE A 18 -41.52 5.58 39.76
CA PHE A 18 -41.09 6.82 40.38
C PHE A 18 -41.41 6.77 41.89
N ASN A 19 -40.57 7.42 42.70
CA ASN A 19 -41.13 8.21 43.80
C ASN A 19 -40.23 9.41 44.12
N ARG A 20 -40.91 10.54 44.33
CA ARG A 20 -40.39 11.88 44.57
C ARG A 20 -40.81 12.29 45.98
N VAL A 21 -40.08 13.27 46.53
CA VAL A 21 -40.43 14.15 47.67
C VAL A 21 -40.12 13.49 49.02
N THR A 22 -39.27 14.05 49.90
CA THR A 22 -39.42 15.34 50.60
C THR A 22 -38.06 15.95 50.98
N MET A 23 -37.93 17.27 50.77
CA MET A 23 -36.87 18.10 51.34
C MET A 23 -37.20 18.40 52.81
N ASN A 24 -36.30 18.06 53.73
CA ASN A 24 -36.34 18.58 55.10
C ASN A 24 -35.50 19.86 55.17
N ARG A 25 -36.15 20.99 55.48
CA ARG A 25 -35.51 22.28 55.80
C ARG A 25 -34.72 22.15 57.10
N SER A 26 -33.44 22.48 57.06
CA SER A 26 -32.64 22.80 58.26
C SER A 26 -32.16 24.24 58.14
N SER A 27 -32.48 25.07 59.13
CA SER A 27 -31.97 26.44 59.26
C SER A 27 -30.46 26.44 59.47
N PRO A 28 -29.73 27.49 59.02
CA PRO A 28 -28.28 27.46 59.01
C PRO A 28 -27.70 27.72 60.41
N ALA A 29 -26.74 26.89 60.82
CA ALA A 29 -25.80 27.26 61.86
C ALA A 29 -24.97 28.46 61.39
N ILE A 30 -24.88 29.50 62.21
CA ILE A 30 -24.07 30.69 61.95
C ILE A 30 -22.60 30.28 62.04
N VAL A 31 -21.98 30.01 60.89
CA VAL A 31 -20.55 29.74 60.79
C VAL A 31 -19.80 31.08 60.73
N SER A 32 -18.99 31.32 61.76
CA SER A 32 -18.14 32.51 61.90
C SER A 32 -17.18 32.66 60.72
N ARG A 33 -17.15 33.85 60.10
CA ARG A 33 -16.27 34.21 58.96
C ARG A 33 -14.77 34.01 59.24
N ARG A 34 -14.35 33.94 60.51
CA ARG A 34 -12.93 33.77 60.88
C ARG A 34 -12.41 32.34 60.75
N THR A 35 -13.27 31.33 60.76
CA THR A 35 -12.82 29.92 60.68
C THR A 35 -12.67 29.40 59.25
N PHE A 36 -13.09 30.17 58.24
CA PHE A 36 -13.03 29.75 56.82
C PHE A 36 -11.69 30.13 56.13
N ILE A 37 -11.02 31.19 56.58
CA ILE A 37 -9.78 31.67 55.93
C ILE A 37 -8.55 30.83 56.33
N ALA A 38 -8.56 30.21 57.51
CA ALA A 38 -7.43 29.39 57.98
C ALA A 38 -7.32 28.01 57.29
N ARG A 39 -8.33 27.59 56.50
CA ARG A 39 -8.33 26.29 55.80
C ARG A 39 -8.20 26.36 54.28
N MET A 40 -7.98 27.55 53.71
CA MET A 40 -7.69 27.72 52.26
C MET A 40 -6.18 27.83 51.94
N GLY A 41 -5.30 27.51 52.89
CA GLY A 41 -3.85 27.58 52.69
C GLY A 41 -3.22 26.36 52.02
N GLY A 42 -3.98 25.37 51.54
CA GLY A 42 -3.39 24.15 51.00
C GLY A 42 -4.33 23.34 50.12
N LEU A 43 -4.57 23.80 48.89
CA LEU A 43 -4.84 22.94 47.72
C LEU A 43 -4.91 23.77 46.41
N VAL A 44 -3.82 24.41 45.97
CA VAL A 44 -3.78 25.05 44.62
C VAL A 44 -2.48 24.71 43.87
N ALA A 45 -2.06 23.44 43.93
CA ALA A 45 -0.89 22.96 43.19
C ALA A 45 -1.19 21.74 42.30
N THR A 46 -2.42 21.61 41.77
CA THR A 46 -2.76 20.49 40.87
C THR A 46 -3.40 20.91 39.54
N CYS A 47 -3.66 22.20 39.29
CA CYS A 47 -4.20 22.65 38.00
C CYS A 47 -3.16 23.17 37.00
N ALA A 48 -1.87 23.15 37.34
CA ALA A 48 -0.77 23.51 36.44
C ALA A 48 -0.06 22.27 35.85
N LEU A 49 -0.74 21.13 35.79
CA LEU A 49 -0.30 20.10 34.84
C LEU A 49 -0.58 20.67 33.45
N PRO A 50 0.43 20.84 32.57
CA PRO A 50 0.13 21.06 31.18
C PRO A 50 -0.69 19.83 30.80
N ARG A 51 -1.94 20.04 30.40
CA ARG A 51 -2.63 19.07 29.56
C ARG A 51 -1.65 18.91 28.40
N ALA A 52 -0.83 17.86 28.43
CA ALA A 52 -0.04 17.46 27.30
C ALA A 52 -1.08 17.26 26.21
N ALA A 53 -1.21 18.27 25.36
CA ALA A 53 -1.98 18.15 24.15
C ALA A 53 -1.22 17.09 23.37
N PHE A 54 -1.62 15.83 23.53
CA PHE A 54 -1.39 14.79 22.54
C PHE A 54 -2.23 15.10 21.30
N GLY A 55 -2.24 16.36 20.86
CA GLY A 55 -2.24 16.66 19.45
C GLY A 55 -0.86 16.27 18.98
N GLN A 56 -0.65 14.97 18.76
CA GLN A 56 0.12 14.62 17.58
C GLN A 56 -0.60 15.37 16.47
N THR A 57 -0.07 16.51 16.04
CA THR A 57 -0.16 16.88 14.65
C THR A 57 0.46 15.68 13.95
N GLY A 58 -0.35 14.64 13.70
CA GLY A 58 0.00 13.58 12.80
C GLY A 58 0.37 14.37 11.57
N LYS A 59 1.67 14.45 11.28
CA LYS A 59 2.18 15.05 10.06
C LYS A 59 1.32 14.37 9.02
N ARG A 60 0.36 15.10 8.44
CA ARG A 60 -0.55 14.55 7.45
C ARG A 60 0.43 14.03 6.41
N ILE A 61 0.56 12.70 6.31
CA ILE A 61 1.48 12.10 5.36
C ILE A 61 0.94 12.62 4.05
N GLN A 62 1.65 13.57 3.45
CA GLN A 62 1.27 14.09 2.16
C GLN A 62 1.21 12.87 1.27
N PRO A 63 0.10 12.62 0.56
CA PRO A 63 0.03 11.51 -0.36
C PRO A 63 1.27 11.56 -1.25
N ILE A 64 2.13 10.55 -1.13
CA ILE A 64 3.28 10.42 -2.01
C ILE A 64 2.71 9.82 -3.29
N ASP A 65 2.73 10.62 -4.36
CA ASP A 65 2.48 10.09 -5.69
C ASP A 65 3.80 9.47 -6.19
N ALA A 66 3.84 8.14 -6.21
CA ALA A 66 4.98 7.37 -6.65
C ALA A 66 4.52 6.39 -7.73
N THR A 67 5.19 6.43 -8.88
CA THR A 67 4.99 5.45 -9.95
C THR A 67 6.16 4.47 -9.93
N PHE A 68 5.85 3.18 -9.87
CA PHE A 68 6.80 2.10 -10.14
C PHE A 68 6.27 1.30 -11.32
N LEU A 69 7.17 0.84 -12.18
CA LEU A 69 6.84 -0.12 -13.21
C LEU A 69 7.11 -1.52 -12.68
N PHE A 70 6.21 -2.46 -12.96
CA PHE A 70 6.45 -3.87 -12.74
C PHE A 70 6.40 -4.59 -14.10
N ILE A 71 7.42 -5.39 -14.39
CA ILE A 71 7.47 -6.25 -15.58
C ILE A 71 7.82 -7.68 -15.18
N ALA A 72 7.24 -8.62 -15.91
CA ALA A 72 7.39 -10.05 -15.72
C ALA A 72 7.32 -10.74 -17.09
N ASP A 73 7.61 -12.04 -17.10
CA ASP A 73 7.39 -12.91 -18.26
C ASP A 73 8.10 -12.37 -19.52
N ILE A 74 9.32 -11.86 -19.33
CA ILE A 74 10.13 -11.29 -20.42
C ILE A 74 10.60 -12.41 -21.34
N HIS A 75 10.87 -13.61 -20.78
CA HIS A 75 11.30 -14.78 -21.53
C HIS A 75 12.43 -14.47 -22.51
N ALA A 76 13.49 -13.82 -22.00
CA ALA A 76 14.63 -13.45 -22.82
C ALA A 76 15.46 -14.69 -23.18
N CYS A 77 15.63 -14.95 -24.48
CA CYS A 77 16.56 -15.96 -24.96
C CYS A 77 18.02 -15.51 -24.88
N ARG A 78 18.94 -16.49 -24.80
CA ARG A 78 20.37 -16.25 -25.01
C ARG A 78 20.65 -15.74 -26.43
N MET A 79 21.56 -14.78 -26.53
CA MET A 79 21.98 -14.20 -27.80
C MET A 79 23.51 -14.19 -28.01
N ALA A 80 24.30 -14.35 -26.93
CA ALA A 80 25.76 -14.25 -26.95
C ALA A 80 26.47 -15.18 -27.96
N SER A 81 25.88 -16.34 -28.31
CA SER A 81 26.44 -17.25 -29.32
C SER A 81 25.42 -17.61 -30.41
N GLY A 82 24.51 -16.67 -30.72
CA GLY A 82 23.32 -16.91 -31.54
C GLY A 82 22.08 -17.23 -30.71
N LEU A 83 20.92 -17.20 -31.37
CA LEU A 83 19.62 -17.48 -30.75
C LEU A 83 19.46 -18.99 -30.52
N SER A 84 18.94 -19.36 -29.35
CA SER A 84 18.47 -20.73 -29.09
C SER A 84 17.40 -21.15 -30.13
N PRO A 85 17.19 -22.46 -30.37
CA PRO A 85 16.16 -22.93 -31.29
C PRO A 85 14.79 -22.30 -31.00
N ASN A 86 13.99 -22.07 -32.04
CA ASN A 86 12.64 -21.50 -31.99
C ASN A 86 12.52 -20.05 -31.49
N CYS A 87 13.48 -19.49 -30.74
CA CYS A 87 13.43 -18.11 -30.22
C CYS A 87 13.13 -17.05 -31.29
N ARG A 88 13.67 -17.22 -32.50
CA ARG A 88 13.36 -16.31 -33.62
C ARG A 88 11.90 -16.39 -34.05
N GLN A 89 11.33 -17.59 -34.12
CA GLN A 89 9.94 -17.82 -34.52
C GLN A 89 8.98 -17.33 -33.45
N GLU A 90 9.37 -17.44 -32.19
CA GLU A 90 8.67 -16.89 -31.02
C GLU A 90 8.84 -15.36 -30.88
N GLY A 91 9.66 -14.73 -31.73
CA GLY A 91 9.91 -13.28 -31.70
C GLY A 91 10.87 -12.81 -30.61
N LYS A 92 11.45 -13.73 -29.83
CA LYS A 92 12.42 -13.51 -28.74
C LYS A 92 13.81 -13.15 -29.28
N THR A 93 13.88 -11.95 -29.83
CA THR A 93 15.04 -11.43 -30.55
C THR A 93 15.65 -10.23 -29.83
N ASP A 94 16.90 -9.92 -30.17
CA ASP A 94 17.57 -8.72 -29.64
C ASP A 94 16.77 -7.44 -29.92
N ALA A 95 16.26 -7.32 -31.14
CA ALA A 95 15.42 -6.21 -31.55
C ALA A 95 14.12 -6.12 -30.73
N ALA A 96 13.54 -7.24 -30.30
CA ALA A 96 12.37 -7.24 -29.44
C ALA A 96 12.69 -6.70 -28.03
N LEU A 97 13.83 -7.12 -27.45
CA LEU A 97 14.29 -6.59 -26.17
C LEU A 97 14.62 -5.10 -26.24
N LEU A 98 15.26 -4.64 -27.32
CA LEU A 98 15.50 -3.20 -27.53
C LEU A 98 14.20 -2.40 -27.67
N ARG A 99 13.19 -2.94 -28.37
CA ARG A 99 11.85 -2.32 -28.43
C ARG A 99 11.19 -2.27 -27.05
N ASN A 100 11.37 -3.30 -26.23
CA ASN A 100 10.87 -3.31 -24.86
C ASN A 100 11.54 -2.21 -24.02
N VAL A 101 12.88 -2.13 -24.02
CA VAL A 101 13.64 -1.07 -23.34
C VAL A 101 13.19 0.32 -23.77
N ALA A 102 13.04 0.55 -25.08
CA ALA A 102 12.54 1.82 -25.61
C ALA A 102 11.13 2.16 -25.10
N ALA A 103 10.25 1.17 -25.00
CA ALA A 103 8.91 1.36 -24.46
C ALA A 103 8.92 1.72 -22.97
N LEU A 104 9.78 1.07 -22.17
CA LEU A 104 9.94 1.36 -20.74
C LEU A 104 10.44 2.79 -20.53
N ASN A 105 11.46 3.21 -21.28
CA ASN A 105 12.01 4.56 -21.19
C ASN A 105 11.02 5.63 -21.63
N ALA A 106 10.10 5.31 -22.54
CA ALA A 106 9.09 6.24 -23.04
C ALA A 106 7.77 6.22 -22.25
N ILE A 107 7.64 5.44 -21.18
CA ILE A 107 6.34 5.21 -20.51
C ILE A 107 5.79 6.49 -19.88
N ALA A 108 6.66 7.36 -19.36
CA ALA A 108 6.29 8.62 -18.74
C ALA A 108 5.66 9.60 -19.74
N ASP A 109 5.87 9.41 -21.05
CA ASP A 109 5.23 10.21 -22.10
C ASP A 109 3.86 9.67 -22.52
N LYS A 110 3.43 8.56 -21.92
CA LYS A 110 2.14 7.95 -22.19
C LYS A 110 1.09 8.39 -21.18
N ARG A 111 -0.15 8.02 -21.47
CA ARG A 111 -1.30 8.23 -20.59
C ARG A 111 -1.79 6.89 -20.09
N TRP A 112 -2.31 6.87 -18.87
CA TRP A 112 -3.07 5.73 -18.38
C TRP A 112 -4.27 5.48 -19.32
N PRO A 113 -4.51 4.23 -19.74
CA PRO A 113 -5.59 3.94 -20.67
C PRO A 113 -6.93 4.32 -20.02
N ALA A 114 -7.66 5.21 -20.69
CA ALA A 114 -9.03 5.52 -20.29
C ALA A 114 -9.99 4.38 -20.67
N GLU A 115 -9.69 3.69 -21.76
CA GLU A 115 -10.45 2.57 -22.28
C GLU A 115 -9.51 1.47 -22.80
N ILE A 116 -9.97 0.23 -22.73
CA ILE A 116 -9.37 -0.94 -23.39
C ILE A 116 -10.49 -1.65 -24.16
N ASN A 117 -10.31 -1.84 -25.47
CA ASN A 117 -11.32 -2.44 -26.35
C ASN A 117 -12.71 -1.75 -26.27
N GLY A 118 -12.71 -0.42 -26.11
CA GLY A 118 -13.94 0.38 -25.99
C GLY A 118 -14.63 0.30 -24.62
N VAL A 119 -14.02 -0.36 -23.63
CA VAL A 119 -14.54 -0.45 -22.26
C VAL A 119 -13.67 0.41 -21.34
N SER A 120 -14.31 1.27 -20.54
CA SER A 120 -13.62 2.11 -19.55
C SER A 120 -12.81 1.26 -18.56
N THR A 121 -11.59 1.70 -18.25
CA THR A 121 -10.70 0.96 -17.35
C THR A 121 -11.05 1.14 -15.87
N GLY A 122 -11.78 2.19 -15.51
CA GLY A 122 -12.09 2.53 -14.12
C GLY A 122 -10.88 2.89 -13.26
N LEU A 123 -9.68 3.02 -13.84
CA LEU A 123 -8.48 3.42 -13.12
C LEU A 123 -8.64 4.85 -12.59
N HIS A 124 -8.23 5.10 -11.35
CA HIS A 124 -8.29 6.44 -10.74
C HIS A 124 -7.61 7.51 -11.61
N SER A 125 -6.49 7.15 -12.26
CA SER A 125 -5.70 8.03 -13.11
C SER A 125 -6.00 7.88 -14.61
N ALA A 126 -7.11 7.24 -14.98
CA ALA A 126 -7.51 7.04 -16.38
C ALA A 126 -7.44 8.34 -17.21
N GLY A 127 -6.77 8.29 -18.36
CA GLY A 127 -6.61 9.44 -19.27
C GLY A 127 -5.57 10.49 -18.83
N THR A 128 -5.03 10.41 -17.61
CA THR A 128 -3.94 11.30 -17.17
C THR A 128 -2.58 10.77 -17.62
N ARG A 129 -1.56 11.64 -17.61
CA ARG A 129 -0.18 11.24 -17.94
C ARG A 129 0.35 10.28 -16.87
N ILE A 130 1.12 9.27 -17.29
CA ILE A 130 1.83 8.38 -16.37
C ILE A 130 2.94 9.18 -15.70
N GLY A 131 3.04 9.09 -14.37
CA GLY A 131 4.10 9.76 -13.62
C GLY A 131 5.47 9.18 -13.98
N THR A 132 6.54 9.98 -13.87
CA THR A 132 7.89 9.50 -14.08
C THR A 132 8.17 8.35 -13.11
N PRO A 133 8.51 7.14 -13.60
CA PRO A 133 8.77 6.02 -12.71
C PRO A 133 9.99 6.29 -11.82
N LEU A 134 9.86 5.93 -10.55
CA LEU A 134 10.97 5.96 -9.59
C LEU A 134 11.80 4.67 -9.61
N GLY A 135 11.30 3.65 -10.29
CA GLY A 135 12.00 2.40 -10.49
C GLY A 135 11.21 1.40 -11.35
N LEU A 136 11.95 0.46 -11.89
CA LEU A 136 11.47 -0.74 -12.57
C LEU A 136 11.69 -1.94 -11.68
N VAL A 137 10.64 -2.71 -11.41
CA VAL A 137 10.70 -3.99 -10.72
C VAL A 137 10.52 -5.08 -11.76
N THR A 138 11.54 -5.92 -11.92
CA THR A 138 11.52 -7.11 -12.78
C THR A 138 11.34 -8.33 -11.90
N GLY A 139 10.29 -9.12 -12.12
CA GLY A 139 10.06 -10.34 -11.36
C GLY A 139 9.48 -11.46 -12.22
N GLY A 140 9.87 -12.71 -11.93
CA GLY A 140 9.38 -13.90 -12.64
C GLY A 140 9.84 -14.00 -14.10
N ASP A 141 10.19 -15.22 -14.53
CA ASP A 141 10.38 -15.63 -15.93
C ASP A 141 11.11 -14.60 -16.83
N ILE A 142 12.20 -14.07 -16.29
CA ILE A 142 13.03 -13.06 -16.95
C ILE A 142 13.75 -13.66 -18.16
N THR A 143 14.17 -14.92 -18.04
CA THR A 143 14.97 -15.66 -19.03
C THR A 143 14.38 -17.05 -19.26
N ASP A 144 14.41 -17.54 -20.49
CA ASP A 144 13.81 -18.84 -20.83
C ASP A 144 14.62 -20.04 -20.37
N ASP A 145 15.94 -20.00 -20.50
CA ASP A 145 16.79 -21.14 -20.13
C ASP A 145 17.43 -20.93 -18.75
N GLY A 146 16.85 -20.04 -17.92
CA GLY A 146 17.40 -19.53 -16.65
C GLY A 146 16.53 -19.67 -15.40
N GLY A 147 15.32 -20.21 -15.55
CA GLY A 147 14.30 -20.27 -14.49
C GLY A 147 14.05 -21.67 -13.91
N GLY A 148 14.76 -22.69 -14.41
CA GLY A 148 14.62 -24.07 -13.95
C GLY A 148 15.56 -24.35 -12.77
N GLN A 149 15.13 -25.17 -11.81
CA GLN A 149 15.95 -25.57 -10.65
C GLN A 149 17.22 -26.39 -10.98
N VAL A 150 17.63 -26.46 -12.26
CA VAL A 150 18.80 -27.20 -12.72
C VAL A 150 19.66 -26.26 -13.55
N THR A 151 20.80 -25.86 -12.98
CA THR A 151 21.74 -24.94 -13.63
C THR A 151 22.50 -25.65 -14.74
N GLU A 152 22.21 -25.34 -16.00
CA GLU A 152 23.05 -25.78 -17.12
C GLU A 152 24.30 -24.88 -17.25
N PRO A 153 25.48 -25.38 -17.67
CA PRO A 153 26.74 -24.63 -17.68
C PRO A 153 26.73 -23.29 -18.45
N SER A 154 25.73 -23.04 -19.31
CA SER A 154 25.56 -21.79 -20.06
C SER A 154 24.48 -20.84 -19.54
N GLU A 155 23.72 -21.24 -18.52
CA GLU A 155 22.53 -20.55 -18.01
C GLU A 155 22.83 -19.16 -17.44
N GLY A 156 23.93 -19.03 -16.67
CA GLY A 156 24.35 -17.76 -16.08
C GLY A 156 24.68 -16.65 -17.10
N THR A 157 24.93 -17.00 -18.37
CA THR A 157 25.19 -16.01 -19.42
C THR A 157 23.93 -15.24 -19.83
N GLN A 158 22.74 -15.82 -19.64
CA GLN A 158 21.48 -15.13 -19.94
C GLN A 158 21.14 -14.08 -18.91
N LEU A 159 21.32 -14.42 -17.63
CA LEU A 159 21.19 -13.46 -16.52
C LEU A 159 22.18 -12.31 -16.67
N LEU A 160 23.42 -12.59 -17.13
CA LEU A 160 24.39 -11.53 -17.43
C LEU A 160 23.95 -10.65 -18.60
N GLN A 161 23.47 -11.24 -19.69
CA GLN A 161 22.96 -10.51 -20.85
C GLN A 161 21.75 -9.64 -20.48
N PHE A 162 20.83 -10.19 -19.69
CA PHE A 162 19.67 -9.46 -19.18
C PHE A 162 20.09 -8.33 -18.25
N SER A 163 20.92 -8.63 -17.24
CA SER A 163 21.37 -7.62 -16.28
C SER A 163 22.11 -6.49 -16.95
N GLN A 164 22.92 -6.76 -17.98
CA GLN A 164 23.51 -5.70 -18.80
C GLN A 164 22.43 -4.87 -19.50
N ARG A 165 21.47 -5.52 -20.19
CA ARG A 165 20.43 -4.83 -20.96
C ARG A 165 19.50 -3.97 -20.10
N TYR A 166 19.11 -4.47 -18.94
CA TYR A 166 18.18 -3.83 -18.01
C TYR A 166 18.89 -3.09 -16.89
N GLN A 167 20.22 -2.95 -16.94
CA GLN A 167 20.92 -2.05 -16.03
C GLN A 167 20.49 -0.61 -16.31
N GLU A 168 20.35 0.17 -15.23
CA GLU A 168 20.25 1.62 -15.34
C GLU A 168 21.47 2.18 -16.07
N GLY A 169 21.25 3.00 -17.10
CA GLY A 169 22.34 3.58 -17.87
C GLY A 169 21.88 4.58 -18.91
N VAL A 170 22.85 5.11 -19.65
CA VAL A 170 22.62 6.04 -20.75
C VAL A 170 22.65 5.28 -22.07
N GLY A 171 21.78 5.65 -23.01
CA GLY A 171 21.75 5.10 -24.36
C GLY A 171 20.45 4.36 -24.69
N PRO A 172 20.26 3.96 -25.96
CA PRO A 172 19.03 3.32 -26.43
C PRO A 172 18.89 1.85 -26.01
N ASP A 173 19.97 1.22 -25.55
CA ASP A 173 20.06 -0.19 -25.16
C ASP A 173 20.10 -0.40 -23.63
N ARG A 174 19.73 0.62 -22.87
CA ARG A 174 19.71 0.62 -21.40
C ARG A 174 18.43 1.24 -20.88
N VAL A 175 18.00 0.80 -19.70
CA VAL A 175 16.86 1.39 -18.98
C VAL A 175 17.34 2.69 -18.31
N HIS A 176 16.51 3.73 -18.31
CA HIS A 176 16.87 5.07 -17.80
C HIS A 176 16.40 5.34 -16.37
N ILE A 177 15.92 4.30 -15.69
CA ILE A 177 15.41 4.33 -14.32
C ILE A 177 16.05 3.20 -13.51
N PRO A 178 16.14 3.34 -12.17
CA PRO A 178 16.69 2.28 -11.32
C PRO A 178 15.93 0.96 -11.48
N VAL A 179 16.66 -0.16 -11.57
CA VAL A 179 16.07 -1.49 -11.78
C VAL A 179 16.31 -2.39 -10.57
N TYR A 180 15.23 -3.02 -10.10
CA TYR A 180 15.18 -3.94 -8.98
C TYR A 180 14.76 -5.33 -9.49
N VAL A 181 15.65 -6.31 -9.37
CA VAL A 181 15.37 -7.71 -9.75
C VAL A 181 14.90 -8.47 -8.53
N GLY A 182 13.69 -9.02 -8.60
CA GLY A 182 13.05 -9.83 -7.55
C GLY A 182 13.07 -11.32 -7.83
#